data_AF-A0A2I0W5P3-F1
#
_entry.id   AF-A0A2I0W5P3-F1
#
_cell.length_a   1.000
_cell.length_b   1.000
_cell.length_c   1.000
_cell.angle_alpha   90.00
_cell.angle_beta   90.00
_cell.angle_gamma   90.00
#
_symmetry.space_group_name_H-M   'P 1'
#
loop_
_entity.id
_entity.type
_entity.pdbx_description
1 polymer ?
#
loop_
_entity_poly.entity_id
_entity_poly.type
_entity_poly.pdbx_seq_one_letter_code
_entity_poly.pdbx_strand_id
1 'polypeptide(L)'
;MIQVIWEPYTAEIRAQVPEICTSGQDTWLSRVPLISWKRVEWHLPDRVLRQFGYCPSTDIMPMDPSFVRVDGRGKSDTDWALYHQASIALWESRRAYIVT
;
A
#
# COMPACT_ATOMS: atom_id res chain seq x y z
N MET A 1 19.78 20.66 3.78
CA MET A 1 18.63 19.73 3.78
C MET A 1 18.35 19.37 2.33
N ILE A 2 18.44 18.12 1.92
CA ILE A 2 18.12 17.72 0.54
C ILE A 2 16.61 17.49 0.49
N GLN A 3 15.90 18.32 -0.27
CA GLN A 3 14.49 18.11 -0.56
C GLN A 3 14.40 17.19 -1.79
N VAL A 4 13.82 16.00 -1.61
CA VAL A 4 13.55 15.09 -2.72
C VAL A 4 12.28 15.56 -3.42
N ILE A 5 12.40 15.91 -4.71
CA ILE A 5 11.26 16.23 -5.58
C ILE A 5 10.87 14.93 -6.30
N TRP A 6 9.62 14.50 -6.13
CA TRP A 6 9.10 13.29 -6.76
C TRP A 6 8.46 13.65 -8.10
N GLU A 7 9.20 13.41 -9.18
CA GLU A 7 8.73 13.60 -10.56
C GLU A 7 8.34 12.25 -11.18
N PRO A 8 7.35 12.22 -12.08
CA PRO A 8 7.04 11.05 -12.87
C PRO A 8 8.26 10.57 -13.67
N TYR A 9 8.41 9.26 -13.81
CA TYR A 9 9.38 8.67 -14.70
C TYR A 9 9.11 9.12 -16.14
N THR A 10 10.20 9.45 -16.84
CA THR A 10 10.14 9.77 -18.26
C THR A 10 9.75 8.52 -19.08
N ALA A 11 9.39 8.71 -20.34
CA ALA A 11 9.05 7.58 -21.22
C ALA A 11 10.23 6.58 -21.34
N GLU A 12 11.46 7.10 -21.39
CA GLU A 12 12.69 6.31 -21.50
C GLU A 12 12.93 5.46 -20.26
N ILE A 13 12.68 6.01 -19.06
CA ILE A 13 12.81 5.25 -17.80
C ILE A 13 11.72 4.18 -17.73
N ARG A 14 10.47 4.55 -18.02
CA ARG A 14 9.34 3.59 -17.99
C ARG A 14 9.55 2.41 -18.94
N ALA A 15 10.17 2.64 -20.09
CA ALA A 15 10.49 1.58 -21.05
C ALA A 15 11.58 0.60 -20.56
N GLN A 16 12.38 1.00 -19.57
CA GLN A 16 13.46 0.19 -18.99
C GLN A 16 13.06 -0.49 -17.67
N VAL A 17 11.91 -0.10 -17.09
CA VAL A 17 11.41 -0.67 -15.86
C VAL A 17 11.05 -2.14 -16.10
N PRO A 18 11.57 -3.09 -15.30
CA PRO A 18 11.23 -4.50 -15.41
C PRO A 18 9.72 -4.74 -15.30
N GLU A 19 9.19 -5.74 -16.01
CA GLU A 19 7.76 -6.10 -15.97
C GLU A 19 7.29 -6.37 -14.53
N ILE A 20 8.15 -6.90 -13.66
CA ILE A 20 7.79 -7.14 -12.25
C ILE A 20 7.36 -5.86 -11.51
N CYS A 21 7.88 -4.69 -11.90
CA CYS A 21 7.54 -3.42 -11.27
C CYS A 21 6.15 -2.90 -11.67
N THR A 22 5.59 -3.38 -12.77
CA THR A 22 4.20 -3.11 -13.17
C THR A 22 3.28 -4.29 -12.87
N SER A 23 3.83 -5.50 -12.74
CA SER A 23 3.12 -6.68 -12.24
C SER A 23 2.58 -6.41 -10.84
N GLY A 24 1.31 -6.74 -10.59
CA GLY A 24 0.67 -6.46 -9.30
C GLY A 24 0.22 -5.01 -9.11
N GLN A 25 -0.06 -4.27 -10.19
CA GLN A 25 -0.72 -2.95 -10.16
C GLN A 25 -1.93 -2.93 -9.23
N ASP A 26 -2.78 -3.96 -9.26
CA ASP A 26 -3.95 -4.07 -8.38
C ASP A 26 -3.60 -4.06 -6.88
N THR A 27 -2.36 -4.38 -6.54
CA THR A 27 -1.85 -4.41 -5.18
C THR A 27 -1.16 -3.09 -4.83
N TRP A 28 -0.17 -2.65 -5.62
CA TRP A 28 0.59 -1.45 -5.26
C TRP A 28 -0.18 -0.14 -5.53
N LEU A 29 -1.27 -0.16 -6.29
CA LEU A 29 -2.20 0.97 -6.44
C LEU A 29 -3.23 1.06 -5.30
N SER A 30 -3.38 0.02 -4.47
CA SER A 30 -4.45 -0.05 -3.47
C SER A 30 -4.09 0.61 -2.13
N ARG A 31 -5.04 1.28 -1.47
CA ARG A 31 -4.89 1.79 -0.09
C ARG A 31 -5.51 0.81 0.90
N VAL A 32 -4.76 -0.20 1.31
CA VAL A 32 -5.20 -1.29 2.19
C VAL A 32 -4.10 -1.68 3.20
N PRO A 33 -4.43 -2.40 4.29
CA PRO A 33 -3.41 -2.94 5.18
C PRO A 33 -2.58 -4.04 4.51
N LEU A 34 -1.26 -3.94 4.59
CA LEU A 34 -0.31 -5.03 4.34
C LEU A 34 -0.17 -5.87 5.61
N ILE A 35 -0.24 -7.19 5.44
CA ILE A 35 -0.23 -8.14 6.55
C ILE A 35 1.00 -9.03 6.41
N SER A 36 1.81 -9.09 7.47
CA SER A 36 3.00 -9.96 7.52
C SER A 36 3.13 -10.56 8.91
N TRP A 37 2.68 -11.81 9.05
CA TRP A 37 2.71 -12.60 10.28
C TRP A 37 2.10 -11.87 11.48
N LYS A 38 2.90 -11.09 12.22
CA LYS A 38 2.52 -10.34 13.42
C LYS A 38 2.52 -8.82 13.21
N ARG A 39 2.62 -8.38 11.96
CA ARG A 39 2.67 -6.97 11.59
C ARG A 39 1.53 -6.65 10.66
N VAL A 40 0.92 -5.50 10.91
CA VAL A 40 -0.03 -4.87 10.00
C VAL A 40 0.42 -3.44 9.82
N GLU A 41 0.65 -3.05 8.57
CA GLU A 41 1.05 -1.70 8.17
C GLU A 41 0.11 -1.20 7.08
N TRP A 42 -0.27 0.07 7.13
CA TRP A 42 -1.12 0.63 6.08
C TRP A 42 -0.30 0.95 4.82
N HIS A 43 -0.75 0.47 3.67
CA HIS A 43 -0.10 0.78 2.39
C HIS A 43 -0.51 2.17 1.90
N LEU A 44 0.49 3.04 1.64
CA LEU A 44 0.29 4.39 1.11
C LEU A 44 0.96 4.51 -0.25
N PRO A 45 0.23 4.26 -1.36
CA PRO A 45 0.80 4.13 -2.69
C PRO A 45 1.14 5.48 -3.34
N ASP A 46 0.71 6.61 -2.76
CA ASP A 46 0.78 7.98 -3.29
C ASP A 46 2.10 8.36 -3.95
N ARG A 47 3.23 7.96 -3.35
CA ARG A 47 4.56 8.26 -3.90
C ARG A 47 4.87 7.44 -5.15
N VAL A 48 4.52 6.15 -5.12
CA VAL A 48 4.73 5.22 -6.24
C VAL A 48 3.82 5.60 -7.39
N LEU A 49 2.55 5.92 -7.12
CA LEU A 49 1.58 6.42 -8.10
C LEU A 49 2.16 7.56 -8.94
N ARG A 50 2.67 8.58 -8.26
CA ARG A 50 3.22 9.78 -8.91
C ARG A 50 4.41 9.46 -9.82
N GLN A 51 5.26 8.51 -9.46
CA GLN A 51 6.39 8.09 -10.30
C GLN A 51 5.93 7.40 -11.59
N PHE A 52 4.80 6.70 -11.58
CA PHE A 52 4.25 6.08 -12.79
C PHE A 52 3.31 7.00 -13.58
N GLY A 53 3.13 8.25 -13.12
CA GLY A 53 2.30 9.27 -13.78
C GLY A 53 0.83 9.24 -13.35
N TYR A 54 0.48 8.47 -12.31
CA TYR A 54 -0.86 8.50 -11.73
C TYR A 54 -1.02 9.70 -10.79
N CYS A 55 -2.23 10.25 -10.75
CA CYS A 55 -2.59 11.30 -9.80
C CYS A 55 -3.14 10.64 -8.53
N PRO A 56 -2.58 10.90 -7.34
CA PRO A 56 -3.17 10.37 -6.11
C PRO A 56 -4.58 10.95 -5.93
N SER A 57 -5.62 10.11 -6.02
CA SER A 57 -6.99 10.55 -5.72
C SER A 57 -7.11 10.97 -4.25
N THR A 58 -7.83 12.07 -4.03
CA THR A 58 -8.23 12.57 -2.71
C THR A 58 -9.53 11.95 -2.21
N ASP A 59 -10.25 11.23 -3.07
CA ASP A 59 -11.59 10.70 -2.76
C ASP A 59 -11.54 9.47 -1.86
N ILE A 60 -10.45 8.71 -1.93
CA ILE A 60 -10.18 7.61 -1.01
C ILE A 60 -9.43 8.19 0.19
N MET A 61 -9.93 7.96 1.40
CA MET A 61 -9.20 8.35 2.61
C MET A 61 -7.79 7.73 2.59
N PRO A 62 -6.72 8.50 2.84
CA PRO A 62 -5.34 7.99 2.79
C PRO A 62 -5.13 6.79 3.72
N MET A 63 -5.81 6.79 4.87
CA MET A 63 -5.69 5.79 5.91
C MET A 63 -7.00 5.72 6.69
N ASP A 64 -7.42 4.51 7.10
CA ASP A 64 -8.48 4.35 8.08
C ASP A 64 -8.06 5.06 9.38
N PRO A 65 -8.82 6.07 9.86
CA PRO A 65 -8.47 6.83 11.06
C PRO A 65 -8.38 5.98 12.33
N SER A 66 -9.03 4.82 12.35
CA SER A 66 -9.00 3.87 13.45
C SER A 66 -7.79 2.92 13.40
N PHE A 67 -7.02 2.95 12.31
CA PHE A 67 -5.90 2.04 12.14
C PHE A 67 -4.77 2.36 13.11
N VAL A 68 -4.39 1.35 13.88
CA VAL A 68 -3.19 1.37 14.71
C VAL A 68 -2.18 0.41 14.12
N ARG A 69 -0.96 0.89 13.86
CA ARG A 69 0.12 0.01 13.38
C ARG A 69 0.32 -1.11 14.39
N VAL A 70 0.31 -2.33 13.89
CA VAL A 70 0.45 -3.52 14.72
C VAL A 70 1.86 -4.03 14.59
N ASP A 71 2.52 -4.20 15.73
CA ASP A 71 3.66 -5.11 15.84
C ASP A 71 3.36 -6.17 16.90
N GLY A 72 3.93 -7.35 16.72
CA GLY A 72 3.74 -8.48 17.63
C GLY A 72 4.72 -8.54 18.78
N ARG A 73 5.28 -7.40 19.22
CA ARG A 73 6.11 -7.37 20.43
C ARG A 73 5.20 -7.50 21.65
N GLY A 74 5.56 -8.37 22.59
CA GLY A 74 4.77 -8.62 23.81
C GLY A 74 3.42 -9.32 23.56
N LYS A 75 3.21 -9.90 22.37
CA LYS A 75 1.95 -10.53 21.94
C LYS A 75 2.19 -11.97 21.47
N SER A 76 2.88 -12.77 22.28
CA SER A 76 3.20 -14.17 21.96
C SER A 76 1.94 -15.04 21.88
N ASP A 77 0.95 -14.76 22.73
CA ASP A 77 -0.23 -15.62 22.92
C ASP A 77 -1.43 -15.13 22.10
N THR A 78 -1.21 -14.20 21.18
CA THR A 78 -2.25 -13.68 20.29
C THR A 78 -2.53 -14.69 19.18
N ASP A 79 -3.80 -15.06 19.03
CA ASP A 79 -4.27 -15.73 17.82
C ASP A 79 -4.26 -14.72 16.65
N TRP A 80 -3.17 -14.76 15.88
CA TRP A 80 -2.96 -13.87 14.74
C TRP A 80 -3.92 -14.15 13.58
N ALA A 81 -4.43 -15.39 13.45
CA ALA A 81 -5.39 -15.71 12.41
C ALA A 81 -6.74 -15.04 12.70
N LEU A 82 -7.18 -15.07 13.96
CA LEU A 82 -8.37 -14.35 14.41
C LEU A 82 -8.16 -12.83 14.39
N TYR A 83 -7.02 -12.36 14.89
CA TYR A 83 -6.72 -10.93 14.98
C TYR A 83 -6.72 -10.25 13.61
N HIS A 84 -6.19 -10.91 12.57
CA HIS A 84 -6.08 -10.33 11.23
C HIS A 84 -7.35 -10.43 10.38
N GLN A 85 -8.44 -11.06 10.85
CA GLN A 85 -9.62 -11.31 10.01
C GLN A 85 -10.14 -10.07 9.29
N ALA A 86 -10.27 -8.94 10.00
CA ALA A 86 -10.73 -7.68 9.41
C ALA A 86 -9.74 -7.14 8.36
N SER A 87 -8.44 -7.21 8.65
CA SER A 87 -7.40 -6.79 7.70
C SER A 87 -7.36 -7.70 6.47
N ILE A 88 -7.53 -9.00 6.64
CA ILE A 88 -7.61 -9.98 5.54
C ILE A 88 -8.82 -9.67 4.66
N ALA A 89 -9.99 -9.40 5.24
CA ALA A 89 -11.18 -9.04 4.47
C ALA A 89 -10.96 -7.74 3.65
N LEU A 90 -10.30 -6.72 4.22
CA LEU A 90 -9.92 -5.52 3.48
C LEU A 90 -8.92 -5.82 2.36
N TRP A 91 -7.93 -6.69 2.61
CA TRP A 91 -6.96 -7.11 1.60
C TRP A 91 -7.61 -7.89 0.45
N GLU A 92 -8.56 -8.77 0.72
CA GLU A 92 -9.29 -9.51 -0.31
C GLU A 92 -10.14 -8.56 -1.18
N SER A 93 -10.66 -7.48 -0.57
CA SER A 93 -11.41 -6.43 -1.27
C SER A 93 -10.55 -5.31 -1.84
N ARG A 94 -9.22 -5.43 -1.85
CA ARG A 94 -8.27 -4.35 -2.23
C ARG A 94 -8.54 -3.67 -3.57
N ARG A 95 -9.13 -4.38 -4.53
CA ARG A 95 -9.48 -3.83 -5.85
C ARG A 95 -10.53 -2.72 -5.78
N ALA A 96 -11.36 -2.70 -4.75
CA ALA A 96 -12.30 -1.61 -4.48
C ALA A 96 -11.60 -0.33 -3.96
N TYR A 97 -10.32 -0.43 -3.57
CA TYR A 97 -9.53 0.64 -2.96
C TYR A 97 -8.32 1.03 -3.82
N ILE A 98 -8.34 0.72 -5.12
CA ILE A 98 -7.33 1.16 -6.08
C ILE A 98 -7.46 2.68 -6.26
N VAL A 99 -6.34 3.37 -6.14
CA VAL A 99 -6.21 4.80 -6.40
C VAL A 99 -5.81 4.96 -7.88
N THR A 100 -6.74 5.46 -8.70
CA THR A 100 -6.55 5.72 -10.14
C THR A 100 -6.51 7.21 -10.44
#